data_AF-A0A350AIM8-F1
#
_entry.id   AF-A0A350AIM8-F1
#
_cell.length_a   1.000
_cell.length_b   1.000
_cell.length_c   1.000
_cell.angle_alpha   90.00
_cell.angle_beta   90.00
_cell.angle_gamma   90.00
#
_symmetry.space_group_name_H-M   'P 1'
#
loop_
_entity.id
_entity.type
_entity.pdbx_description
1 polymer ?
#
loop_
_entity_poly.entity_id
_entity_poly.type
_entity_poly.pdbx_seq_one_letter_code
_entity_poly.pdbx_strand_id
1 'polypeptide(L)'
;RLIREAALRHNCFATFMAKPIANEPGSAMHIHHSVIDIETGQNLFSGPQGGETDAFFHFIGGLQTHLPKAIAVLAPYVNSYRR
;
A
#
# COMPACT_ATOMS: atom_id res chain seq x y z
N ARG A 1 7.77 -14.23 -2.19
CA ARG A 1 8.37 -15.59 -2.32
C ARG A 1 9.10 -15.73 -3.65
N LEU A 2 8.40 -15.64 -4.78
CA LEU A 2 8.97 -15.78 -6.13
C LEU A 2 10.24 -14.94 -6.38
N ILE A 3 10.23 -13.65 -6.01
CA ILE A 3 11.38 -12.76 -6.21
C ILE A 3 12.62 -13.21 -5.42
N ARG A 4 12.45 -13.72 -4.19
CA ARG A 4 13.58 -14.23 -3.40
C ARG A 4 14.18 -15.49 -4.03
N GLU A 5 13.32 -16.40 -4.49
CA GLU A 5 13.77 -17.61 -5.19
C GLU A 5 14.51 -17.30 -6.49
N ALA A 6 14.00 -16.36 -7.28
CA ALA A 6 14.65 -15.91 -8.50
C ALA A 6 16.03 -15.31 -8.19
N ALA A 7 16.13 -14.44 -7.18
CA ALA A 7 17.42 -13.86 -6.77
C ALA A 7 18.44 -14.93 -6.38
N LEU A 8 18.03 -15.93 -5.57
CA LEU A 8 18.92 -17.02 -5.14
C LEU A 8 19.46 -17.83 -6.32
N ARG A 9 18.64 -18.11 -7.34
CA ARG A 9 19.08 -18.82 -8.56
C ARG A 9 20.13 -18.05 -9.37
N HIS A 10 20.21 -16.75 -9.19
CA HIS A 10 21.16 -15.86 -9.86
C HIS A 10 22.28 -15.37 -8.94
N ASN A 11 22.55 -16.06 -7.82
CA ASN A 11 23.54 -15.64 -6.81
C ASN A 11 23.33 -14.21 -6.30
N CYS A 12 22.08 -13.76 -6.23
CA CYS A 12 21.67 -12.48 -5.69
C CYS A 12 20.84 -12.66 -4.41
N PHE A 13 20.69 -11.57 -3.64
CA PHE A 13 19.79 -11.52 -2.49
C PHE A 13 18.72 -10.45 -2.68
N ALA A 14 17.46 -10.81 -2.47
CA ALA A 14 16.33 -9.88 -2.51
C ALA A 14 15.66 -9.76 -1.14
N THR A 15 15.48 -8.52 -0.70
CA THR A 15 14.79 -8.19 0.55
C THR A 15 13.66 -7.19 0.32
N PHE A 16 12.62 -7.31 1.13
CA PHE A 16 11.49 -6.39 1.21
C PHE A 16 11.45 -5.69 2.57
N MET A 17 12.57 -5.71 3.28
CA MET A 17 12.75 -4.99 4.54
C MET A 17 12.55 -3.49 4.29
N ALA A 18 11.74 -2.82 5.11
CA ALA A 18 11.35 -1.43 4.90
C ALA A 18 12.55 -0.48 4.72
N LYS A 19 13.61 -0.67 5.48
CA LYS A 19 14.86 0.09 5.40
C LYS A 19 16.05 -0.86 5.48
N PRO A 20 16.57 -1.40 4.36
CA PRO A 20 17.65 -2.37 4.39
C PRO A 20 19.03 -1.73 4.53
N ILE A 21 19.20 -0.51 4.02
CA ILE A 21 20.45 0.26 4.03
C ILE A 21 20.14 1.67 4.54
N ALA A 22 20.89 2.16 5.53
CA ALA A 22 20.55 3.38 6.27
C ALA A 22 20.46 4.63 5.39
N ASN A 23 21.38 4.79 4.44
CA ASN A 23 21.51 5.99 3.61
C ASN A 23 20.88 5.84 2.21
N GLU A 24 20.16 4.75 1.96
CA GLU A 24 19.48 4.49 0.68
C GLU A 24 17.97 4.54 0.82
N PRO A 25 17.21 4.80 -0.25
CA PRO A 25 15.75 4.68 -0.22
C PRO A 25 15.28 3.32 0.32
N GLY A 26 14.21 3.35 1.12
CA GLY A 26 13.61 2.14 1.68
C GLY A 26 12.67 1.41 0.71
N SER A 27 12.32 0.17 1.02
CA SER A 27 11.28 -0.58 0.32
C SER A 27 9.89 -0.22 0.84
N ALA A 28 8.94 0.00 -0.07
CA ALA A 28 7.55 0.31 0.25
C ALA A 28 6.59 -0.72 -0.33
N MET A 29 5.38 -0.76 0.22
CA MET A 29 4.24 -1.45 -0.36
C MET A 29 3.10 -0.45 -0.44
N HIS A 30 2.81 0.03 -1.64
CA HIS A 30 1.66 0.88 -1.90
C HIS A 30 0.48 -0.01 -2.30
N ILE A 31 -0.69 0.25 -1.72
CA ILE A 31 -1.93 -0.47 -2.02
C ILE A 31 -2.88 0.51 -2.68
N HIS A 32 -3.30 0.17 -3.90
CA HIS A 32 -4.33 0.91 -4.63
C HIS A 32 -5.68 0.30 -4.30
N HIS A 33 -6.63 1.13 -3.86
CA HIS A 33 -7.98 0.70 -3.46
C HIS A 33 -9.02 1.22 -4.45
N SER A 34 -9.99 0.37 -4.77
CA SER A 34 -11.24 0.70 -5.47
C SER A 34 -12.39 0.02 -4.75
N VAL A 35 -13.54 0.68 -4.65
CA VAL A 35 -14.77 0.07 -4.12
C VAL A 35 -15.74 -0.06 -5.28
N ILE A 36 -16.14 -1.29 -5.56
CA ILE A 36 -17.00 -1.62 -6.70
C ILE A 36 -18.39 -1.94 -6.18
N ASP A 37 -19.39 -1.30 -6.77
CA ASP A 37 -20.79 -1.64 -6.54
C ASP A 37 -21.10 -3.01 -7.17
N ILE A 38 -21.66 -3.93 -6.39
CA ILE A 38 -21.83 -5.34 -6.80
C ILE A 38 -22.95 -5.49 -7.83
N GLU A 39 -23.98 -4.62 -7.79
CA GLU A 39 -25.14 -4.71 -8.68
C GLU A 39 -24.84 -4.12 -10.06
N THR A 40 -24.18 -2.96 -10.08
CA THR A 40 -23.91 -2.18 -11.30
C THR A 40 -22.51 -2.42 -11.87
N GLY A 41 -21.57 -2.95 -11.06
CA GLY A 41 -20.17 -3.13 -11.43
C GLY A 41 -19.36 -1.83 -11.49
N GLN A 42 -19.94 -0.69 -11.09
CA GLN A 42 -19.30 0.62 -11.19
C GLN A 42 -18.35 0.88 -10.03
N ASN A 43 -17.27 1.62 -10.29
CA ASN A 43 -16.36 2.08 -9.25
C ASN A 43 -16.96 3.28 -8.51
N LEU A 44 -17.26 3.12 -7.23
CA LEU A 44 -17.84 4.18 -6.39
C LEU A 44 -16.93 5.39 -6.23
N PHE A 45 -15.62 5.25 -6.43
CA PHE A 45 -14.68 6.37 -6.34
C PHE A 45 -14.64 7.23 -7.60
N SER A 46 -15.12 6.72 -8.73
CA SER A 46 -15.07 7.43 -10.01
C SER A 46 -16.46 7.87 -10.45
N GLY A 47 -16.65 9.18 -10.53
CA GLY A 47 -17.89 9.78 -11.01
C GLY A 47 -18.09 9.57 -12.52
N PRO A 48 -19.29 9.90 -13.05
CA PRO A 48 -19.67 9.61 -14.43
C PRO A 48 -18.76 10.21 -15.51
N GLN A 49 -18.01 11.26 -15.17
CA GLN A 49 -17.11 11.98 -16.08
C GLN A 49 -15.62 11.71 -15.75
N GLY A 50 -15.33 10.70 -14.91
CA GLY A 50 -13.97 10.36 -14.48
C GLY A 50 -13.40 11.26 -13.37
N GLY A 51 -14.21 12.15 -12.80
CA GLY A 51 -13.86 12.93 -11.61
C GLY A 51 -14.04 12.11 -10.33
N GLU A 52 -13.49 12.60 -9.23
CA GLU A 52 -13.62 11.97 -7.92
C GLU A 52 -15.02 12.16 -7.32
N THR A 53 -15.52 11.16 -6.59
CA THR A 53 -16.81 11.23 -5.90
C THR A 53 -16.69 11.66 -4.44
N ASP A 54 -17.81 12.07 -3.84
CA ASP A 54 -17.87 12.31 -2.38
C ASP A 54 -17.50 11.05 -1.58
N ALA A 55 -17.86 9.86 -2.07
CA ALA A 55 -17.47 8.60 -1.44
C ALA A 55 -15.95 8.40 -1.43
N PHE A 56 -15.24 8.80 -2.49
CA PHE A 56 -13.78 8.78 -2.52
C PHE A 56 -13.19 9.71 -1.46
N PHE A 57 -13.70 10.94 -1.35
CA PHE A 57 -13.23 11.90 -0.35
C PHE A 57 -13.53 11.44 1.08
N HIS A 58 -14.70 10.86 1.34
CA HIS A 58 -15.01 10.25 2.64
C HIS A 58 -14.10 9.07 2.97
N PHE A 59 -13.76 8.23 1.98
CA PHE A 59 -12.81 7.14 2.16
C PHE A 59 -11.42 7.66 2.55
N ILE A 60 -10.92 8.70 1.87
CA ILE A 60 -9.65 9.37 2.22
C ILE A 60 -9.71 9.93 3.65
N GLY A 61 -10.79 10.62 4.02
CA GLY A 61 -10.96 11.17 5.37
C GLY A 61 -10.97 10.09 6.46
N GLY A 62 -11.60 8.95 6.18
CA GLY A 62 -11.56 7.77 7.04
C GLY A 62 -10.15 7.21 7.18
N LEU A 63 -9.40 7.08 6.08
CA LEU A 63 -8.00 6.65 6.11
C LEU A 63 -7.14 7.59 6.95
N GLN A 64 -7.25 8.90 6.76
CA GLN A 64 -6.47 9.89 7.54
C GLN A 64 -6.78 9.80 9.04
N THR A 65 -8.04 9.55 9.40
CA THR A 65 -8.48 9.47 10.81
C THR A 65 -8.07 8.15 11.47
N HIS A 66 -8.13 7.03 10.75
CA HIS A 66 -8.03 5.70 11.34
C HIS A 66 -6.69 5.00 11.09
N LEU A 67 -5.97 5.32 10.01
CA LEU A 67 -4.68 4.69 9.70
C LEU A 67 -3.63 4.82 10.81
N PRO A 68 -3.50 5.95 11.54
CA PRO A 68 -2.55 6.04 12.64
C PRO A 68 -2.77 4.95 13.71
N LYS A 69 -4.02 4.56 13.96
CA LYS A 69 -4.36 3.49 14.92
C LYS A 69 -4.08 2.09 14.36
N ALA A 70 -4.13 1.92 13.04
CA ALA A 70 -3.86 0.66 12.36
C ALA A 70 -2.39 0.49 11.94
N ILE A 71 -1.53 1.49 12.17
CA ILE A 71 -0.16 1.52 11.62
C ILE A 71 0.68 0.34 12.07
N ALA A 72 0.46 -0.20 13.28
CA ALA A 72 1.17 -1.38 13.78
C ALA A 72 0.89 -2.64 12.94
N VAL A 73 -0.25 -2.70 12.23
CA VAL A 73 -0.57 -3.81 11.31
C VAL A 73 0.12 -3.60 9.96
N LEU A 74 0.22 -2.36 9.49
CA LEU A 74 0.78 -2.01 8.18
C LEU A 74 2.31 -1.86 8.18
N ALA A 75 2.87 -1.40 9.30
CA ALA A 75 4.29 -1.20 9.56
C ALA A 75 4.67 -1.97 10.85
N PRO A 76 4.66 -3.32 10.83
CA PRO A 76 4.68 -4.14 12.04
C PRO A 76 6.07 -4.29 12.68
N TYR A 77 7.12 -3.76 12.08
CA TYR A 77 8.49 -3.91 12.56
C TYR A 77 9.06 -2.57 13.00
N VAL A 78 9.91 -2.56 14.02
CA VAL A 78 10.68 -1.37 14.43
C VAL A 78 11.42 -0.76 13.24
N ASN A 79 11.96 -1.60 12.36
CA ASN A 79 12.64 -1.16 11.15
C ASN A 79 11.74 -0.39 10.18
N SER A 80 10.43 -0.62 10.19
CA SER A 80 9.48 0.11 9.36
C SER A 80 9.40 1.60 9.69
N TYR A 81 9.71 1.97 10.94
CA TYR A 81 9.73 3.37 11.41
C TYR A 81 11.05 4.09 11.12
N ARG A 82 12.01 3.42 10.47
CA ARG A 82 13.28 4.01 9.99
C ARG A 82 13.27 4.38 8.51
N ARG A 83 12.17 4.07 7.81
CA ARG A 83 11.93 4.43 6.41
C ARG A 83 11.05 5.67 6.37
#